data_AF-A0A9P9BF63-F1
#
_entry.id   AF-A0A9P9BF63-F1
#
_cell.length_a   1.000
_cell.length_b   1.000
_cell.length_c   1.000
_cell.angle_alpha   90.00
_cell.angle_beta   90.00
_cell.angle_gamma   90.00
#
_symmetry.space_group_name_H-M   'P 1'
#
loop_
_entity.id
_entity.type
_entity.pdbx_description
1 polymer ?
#
loop_
_entity_poly.entity_id
_entity_poly.type
_entity_poly.pdbx_seq_one_letter_code
_entity_poly.pdbx_strand_id
1 'polypeptide(L)'
;MLTRLLDTVTAFRQQHPASFHLFTAAVVYASVAWAVLEFFKPIGKRRAKNSTKQRLPPGHPGAPLFGYLLDLKKADGPSLRSKVLLNSHRVTEELIAKRGSQTNTRSPMPVSSGLVSRDRRSLLLPADEWTERRRVMHGLLNGTALRQYGAWQEQESAQMMAEYVLRPDRWYRHHYRYANSVVVRIALGERPHKSRRELEEMQNAVAFFVGSIGRSIVDWFPDLARLPRRLQVWRPYWAALRRWNHDLYSKWYHPVRDRVRDGTAPPSFVRDHLMHPDTRFRGDDDDLMYMAMQLIEAGSDTTREALNIMAMAALERPEAFAAARAEVDRLCGAGRDARPPVLADMASLPYVCATAKEVLRRHPIFPLTPDHVASQDIEFEGYYFPAGTGFTINGVAVCDECNDPRVFRPERWLDGHETDIAHGLWQFGGGGRICVGYRLAQRSLFINIARLAQCVDYRPTMSSLGRPSSAVLIGFSVARNNEVVN
;
A
#
# COMPACT_ATOMS: atom_id res chain seq x y z
N MET A 1 -16.03 1.02 -63.03
CA MET A 1 -15.24 2.10 -62.42
C MET A 1 -14.20 1.54 -61.44
N LEU A 2 -14.59 0.67 -60.49
CA LEU A 2 -13.66 -0.03 -59.60
C LEU A 2 -12.61 -0.90 -60.33
N THR A 3 -13.00 -1.60 -61.39
CA THR A 3 -12.11 -2.46 -62.20
C THR A 3 -11.00 -1.67 -62.88
N ARG A 4 -11.34 -0.55 -63.55
CA ARG A 4 -10.34 0.36 -64.14
C ARG A 4 -9.39 0.95 -63.10
N LEU A 5 -9.87 1.23 -61.89
CA LEU A 5 -9.04 1.73 -60.80
C LEU A 5 -8.05 0.66 -60.32
N LEU A 6 -8.51 -0.59 -60.17
CA LEU A 6 -7.68 -1.74 -59.80
C LEU A 6 -6.62 -2.04 -60.85
N ASP A 7 -6.97 -1.98 -62.13
CA ASP A 7 -6.03 -2.18 -63.24
C ASP A 7 -4.95 -1.10 -63.25
N THR A 8 -5.33 0.16 -63.00
CA THR A 8 -4.40 1.30 -62.93
C THR A 8 -3.45 1.18 -61.73
N VAL A 9 -3.95 0.75 -60.57
CA VAL A 9 -3.14 0.51 -59.37
C VAL A 9 -2.17 -0.66 -59.59
N THR A 10 -2.60 -1.70 -60.30
CA THR A 10 -1.79 -2.88 -60.60
C THR A 10 -0.67 -2.53 -61.59
N ALA A 11 -0.97 -1.75 -62.63
CA ALA A 11 0.01 -1.24 -63.58
C ALA A 11 1.04 -0.31 -62.89
N PHE A 12 0.59 0.57 -62.00
CA PHE A 12 1.47 1.45 -61.22
C PHE A 12 2.40 0.66 -60.28
N ARG A 13 1.89 -0.39 -59.62
CA ARG A 13 2.70 -1.30 -58.79
C ARG A 13 3.79 -2.02 -59.59
N GLN A 14 3.51 -2.41 -60.84
CA GLN A 14 4.48 -3.06 -61.71
C GLN A 14 5.55 -2.09 -62.23
N GLN A 15 5.18 -0.85 -62.57
CA GLN A 15 6.13 0.15 -63.06
C GLN A 15 6.99 0.76 -61.95
N HIS A 16 6.46 0.91 -60.74
CA HIS A 16 7.14 1.60 -59.63
C HIS A 16 7.01 0.84 -58.29
N PRO A 17 7.60 -0.37 -58.18
CA PRO A 17 7.42 -1.23 -57.01
C PRO A 17 7.91 -0.59 -55.71
N ALA A 18 9.07 0.09 -55.72
CA ALA A 18 9.62 0.77 -54.54
C ALA A 18 8.70 1.89 -54.04
N SER A 19 8.21 2.75 -54.94
CA SER A 19 7.29 3.84 -54.62
C SER A 19 5.94 3.34 -54.12
N PHE A 20 5.43 2.24 -54.69
CA PHE A 20 4.20 1.60 -54.22
C PHE A 20 4.34 1.02 -52.80
N HIS A 21 5.48 0.38 -52.50
CA HIS A 21 5.78 -0.13 -51.15
C HIS A 21 5.95 0.99 -50.12
N LEU A 22 6.63 2.08 -50.48
CA LEU A 22 6.73 3.28 -49.64
C LEU A 22 5.36 3.92 -49.38
N PHE A 23 4.52 4.04 -50.41
CA PHE A 23 3.17 4.59 -50.27
C PHE A 23 2.27 3.71 -49.39
N THR A 24 2.28 2.38 -49.60
CA THR A 24 1.51 1.45 -48.75
C THR A 24 2.01 1.45 -47.31
N ALA A 25 3.33 1.46 -47.09
CA ALA A 25 3.90 1.59 -45.75
C ALA A 25 3.50 2.92 -45.08
N ALA A 26 3.54 4.04 -45.82
CA ALA A 26 3.11 5.34 -45.33
C ALA A 26 1.62 5.39 -44.99
N VAL A 27 0.74 4.81 -45.81
CA VAL A 27 -0.70 4.72 -45.55
C VAL A 27 -0.98 3.83 -44.34
N VAL A 28 -0.31 2.68 -44.20
CA VAL A 28 -0.42 1.82 -43.03
C VAL A 28 0.07 2.56 -41.78
N TYR A 29 1.21 3.24 -41.85
CA TYR A 29 1.75 4.00 -40.73
C TYR A 29 0.82 5.16 -40.33
N ALA A 30 0.29 5.91 -41.30
CA ALA A 30 -0.67 6.99 -41.06
C ALA A 30 -2.00 6.46 -40.48
N SER A 31 -2.48 5.30 -40.95
CA SER A 31 -3.70 4.66 -40.45
C SER A 31 -3.51 4.11 -39.03
N VAL A 32 -2.35 3.51 -38.74
CA VAL A 32 -1.97 3.07 -37.39
C VAL A 32 -1.79 4.29 -36.47
N ALA A 33 -1.12 5.35 -36.92
CA ALA A 33 -0.95 6.58 -36.16
C ALA A 33 -2.29 7.25 -35.89
N TRP A 34 -3.20 7.32 -36.88
CA TRP A 34 -4.55 7.85 -36.71
C TRP A 34 -5.37 6.98 -35.75
N ALA A 35 -5.35 5.65 -35.91
CA ALA A 35 -6.03 4.73 -35.01
C ALA A 35 -5.49 4.82 -33.58
N VAL A 36 -4.17 4.97 -33.40
CA VAL A 36 -3.54 5.24 -32.10
C VAL A 36 -4.02 6.58 -31.57
N LEU A 37 -3.91 7.69 -32.31
CA LEU A 37 -4.35 9.01 -31.85
C LEU A 37 -5.84 9.00 -31.47
N GLU A 38 -6.68 8.33 -32.25
CA GLU A 38 -8.12 8.24 -32.01
C GLU A 38 -8.46 7.35 -30.83
N PHE A 39 -7.79 6.19 -30.70
CA PHE A 39 -7.97 5.24 -29.59
C PHE A 39 -7.45 5.78 -28.27
N PHE A 40 -6.40 6.60 -28.29
CA PHE A 40 -5.79 7.22 -27.12
C PHE A 40 -6.23 8.67 -26.87
N LYS A 41 -7.22 9.21 -27.60
CA LYS A 41 -7.79 10.54 -27.35
C LYS A 41 -8.13 10.71 -25.84
N PRO A 42 -7.57 11.71 -25.13
CA PRO A 42 -7.80 11.91 -23.70
C PRO A 42 -9.29 12.04 -23.38
N ILE A 43 -9.73 11.42 -22.28
CA ILE A 43 -11.14 11.39 -21.85
C ILE A 43 -11.71 12.81 -21.69
N GLY A 44 -10.90 13.77 -21.21
CA GLY A 44 -11.29 15.18 -21.09
C GLY A 44 -11.56 15.90 -22.43
N LYS A 45 -11.14 15.34 -23.57
CA LYS A 45 -11.49 15.84 -24.92
C LYS A 45 -12.64 15.04 -25.57
N ARG A 46 -13.12 13.96 -24.94
CA ARG A 46 -14.17 13.08 -25.50
C ARG A 46 -15.59 13.49 -25.12
N ARG A 47 -15.78 14.44 -24.20
CA ARG A 47 -17.08 15.09 -23.92
C ARG A 47 -16.85 16.35 -23.07
N ALA A 48 -16.76 17.51 -23.71
CA ALA A 48 -17.08 18.78 -23.06
C ALA A 48 -18.33 19.29 -23.75
N LYS A 49 -19.51 18.90 -23.23
CA LYS A 49 -20.80 19.25 -23.83
C LYS A 49 -21.39 20.56 -23.31
N ASN A 50 -20.71 21.27 -22.41
CA ASN A 50 -21.13 22.60 -21.93
C ASN A 50 -19.91 23.50 -21.69
N SER A 51 -19.99 24.72 -22.23
CA SER A 51 -18.88 25.66 -22.44
C SER A 51 -18.84 26.80 -21.43
N THR A 52 -18.79 26.50 -20.13
CA THR A 52 -18.25 27.44 -19.15
C THR A 52 -16.76 27.16 -18.99
N LYS A 53 -15.92 28.21 -18.88
CA LYS A 53 -14.47 28.07 -18.66
C LYS A 53 -14.21 27.38 -17.31
N GLN A 54 -14.28 26.06 -17.28
CA GLN A 54 -13.95 25.23 -16.13
C GLN A 54 -12.46 25.39 -15.84
N ARG A 55 -12.12 25.88 -14.64
CA ARG A 55 -10.73 26.02 -14.19
C ARG A 55 -10.25 24.68 -13.64
N LEU A 56 -9.27 24.09 -14.31
CA LEU A 56 -8.51 22.96 -13.77
C LEU A 56 -7.49 23.46 -12.73
N PRO A 57 -7.09 22.62 -11.75
CA PRO A 57 -6.02 22.96 -10.82
C PRO A 57 -4.73 23.31 -11.57
N PRO A 58 -3.86 24.16 -10.99
CA PRO A 58 -2.56 24.46 -11.57
C PRO A 58 -1.74 23.17 -11.75
N GLY A 59 -0.99 23.09 -12.86
CA GLY A 59 -0.10 21.98 -13.17
C GLY A 59 0.81 22.33 -14.34
N HIS A 60 1.89 21.58 -14.53
CA HIS A 60 2.82 21.79 -15.64
C HIS A 60 2.12 21.66 -17.03
N PRO A 61 2.68 22.07 -18.15
CA PRO A 61 2.17 21.67 -19.46
C PRO A 61 2.54 20.21 -19.75
N GLY A 62 1.57 19.33 -20.01
CA GLY A 62 1.82 17.92 -20.36
C GLY A 62 2.01 17.69 -21.85
N ALA A 63 2.78 16.66 -22.23
CA ALA A 63 2.93 16.25 -23.62
C ALA A 63 1.60 15.70 -24.18
N PRO A 64 1.27 15.92 -25.47
CA PRO A 64 0.13 15.28 -26.11
C PRO A 64 0.20 13.75 -25.94
N LEU A 65 -0.92 13.11 -25.60
CA LEU A 65 -1.05 11.65 -25.41
C LEU A 65 -0.30 11.02 -24.24
N PHE A 66 0.77 11.64 -23.75
CA PHE A 66 1.63 11.13 -22.67
C PHE A 66 1.49 11.91 -21.36
N GLY A 67 0.84 13.09 -21.39
CA GLY A 67 0.74 13.96 -20.21
C GLY A 67 2.14 14.22 -19.64
N TYR A 68 2.31 14.02 -18.34
CA TYR A 68 3.61 14.13 -17.68
C TYR A 68 4.39 12.81 -17.57
N LEU A 69 3.97 11.72 -18.21
CA LEU A 69 4.69 10.44 -18.12
C LEU A 69 6.16 10.56 -18.55
N LEU A 70 6.45 11.47 -19.49
CA LEU A 70 7.80 11.74 -19.98
C LEU A 70 8.62 12.65 -19.05
N ASP A 71 7.94 13.38 -18.16
CA ASP A 71 8.51 14.35 -17.21
C ASP A 71 8.44 13.87 -15.76
N LEU A 72 8.26 12.56 -15.50
CA LEU A 72 8.17 12.00 -14.13
C LEU A 72 9.38 12.31 -13.22
N LYS A 73 10.49 12.84 -13.76
CA LYS A 73 11.63 13.36 -12.98
C LYS A 73 11.44 14.80 -12.47
N LYS A 74 10.44 15.54 -12.98
CA LYS A 74 10.20 16.98 -12.72
C LYS A 74 8.72 17.34 -12.48
N ALA A 75 7.82 16.36 -12.52
CA ALA A 75 6.38 16.63 -12.57
C ALA A 75 5.74 16.80 -11.19
N ASP A 76 5.57 18.05 -10.76
CA ASP A 76 4.45 18.47 -9.93
C ASP A 76 3.22 18.65 -10.84
N GLY A 77 2.50 17.57 -11.17
CA GLY A 77 1.25 17.71 -11.92
C GLY A 77 0.55 16.45 -12.47
N PRO A 78 -0.73 16.56 -12.91
CA PRO A 78 -1.64 15.44 -13.20
C PRO A 78 -1.43 14.64 -14.51
N SER A 79 -1.09 13.34 -14.44
CA SER A 79 -0.99 12.47 -15.63
C SER A 79 -2.26 12.43 -16.52
N LEU A 80 -2.26 11.70 -17.65
CA LEU A 80 -3.35 11.63 -18.67
C LEU A 80 -4.78 11.33 -18.20
N ARG A 81 -4.95 10.77 -17.00
CA ARG A 81 -6.14 10.95 -16.17
C ARG A 81 -5.72 11.93 -15.09
N SER A 82 -6.40 13.06 -14.95
CA SER A 82 -6.05 14.11 -14.00
C SER A 82 -5.81 13.50 -12.61
N LYS A 83 -4.55 13.22 -12.26
CA LYS A 83 -4.12 12.79 -10.94
C LYS A 83 -3.74 14.01 -10.13
N VAL A 84 -4.51 14.31 -9.10
CA VAL A 84 -4.30 15.46 -8.23
C VAL A 84 -3.55 14.99 -6.99
N LEU A 85 -2.40 15.59 -6.71
CA LEU A 85 -1.65 15.34 -5.47
C LEU A 85 -2.23 16.20 -4.36
N LEU A 86 -2.61 15.56 -3.25
CA LEU A 86 -3.12 16.23 -2.06
C LEU A 86 -1.97 16.44 -1.08
N ASN A 87 -1.51 17.68 -0.97
CA ASN A 87 -0.34 18.06 -0.18
C ASN A 87 -0.69 18.71 1.17
N SER A 88 -1.96 19.01 1.42
CA SER A 88 -2.43 19.66 2.66
C SER A 88 -3.46 18.79 3.37
N HIS A 89 -3.37 18.73 4.69
CA HIS A 89 -4.29 18.11 5.61
C HIS A 89 -5.71 18.59 5.36
N ARG A 90 -5.94 19.90 5.31
CA ARG A 90 -7.27 20.50 5.10
C ARG A 90 -7.89 20.03 3.79
N VAL A 91 -7.14 20.11 2.69
CA VAL A 91 -7.64 19.70 1.36
C VAL A 91 -7.88 18.18 1.32
N THR A 92 -7.02 17.40 1.96
CA THR A 92 -7.18 15.94 2.06
C THR A 92 -8.43 15.58 2.86
N GLU A 93 -8.69 16.26 3.97
CA GLU A 93 -9.88 16.08 4.78
C GLU A 93 -11.16 16.36 3.98
N GLU A 94 -11.21 17.49 3.27
CA GLU A 94 -12.35 17.87 2.44
C GLU A 94 -12.63 16.87 1.32
N LEU A 95 -11.61 16.46 0.56
CA LEU A 95 -11.80 15.61 -0.63
C LEU A 95 -11.88 14.12 -0.32
N ILE A 96 -11.19 13.63 0.71
CA ILE A 96 -11.10 12.21 1.03
C ILE A 96 -12.03 11.82 2.17
N ALA A 97 -12.02 12.56 3.29
CA ALA A 97 -12.85 12.21 4.44
C ALA A 97 -14.30 12.66 4.25
N LYS A 98 -14.54 13.96 4.00
CA LYS A 98 -15.89 14.53 3.91
C LYS A 98 -16.61 14.11 2.62
N ARG A 99 -15.89 13.98 1.51
CA ARG A 99 -16.44 13.51 0.21
C ARG A 99 -16.17 12.03 -0.06
N GLY A 100 -15.97 11.23 0.98
CA GLY A 100 -15.54 9.83 0.85
C GLY A 100 -16.44 8.96 -0.03
N SER A 101 -17.75 9.17 -0.08
CA SER A 101 -18.64 8.42 -0.99
C SER A 101 -18.43 8.74 -2.47
N GLN A 102 -17.93 9.94 -2.76
CA GLN A 102 -17.64 10.42 -4.12
C GLN A 102 -16.22 10.05 -4.56
N THR A 103 -15.31 9.80 -3.61
CA THR A 103 -13.88 9.54 -3.89
C THR A 103 -13.41 8.15 -3.42
N ASN A 104 -14.33 7.20 -3.28
CA ASN A 104 -14.02 5.85 -2.79
C ASN A 104 -13.72 4.82 -3.88
N THR A 105 -13.60 5.16 -5.17
CA THR A 105 -13.20 4.16 -6.18
C THR A 105 -11.69 4.22 -6.47
N ARG A 106 -11.18 3.28 -7.26
CA ARG A 106 -9.75 3.18 -7.63
C ARG A 106 -9.58 3.31 -9.13
N SER A 107 -8.42 3.77 -9.58
CA SER A 107 -8.09 3.68 -11.00
C SER A 107 -8.03 2.22 -11.44
N PRO A 108 -8.60 1.87 -12.60
CA PRO A 108 -8.37 0.58 -13.23
C PRO A 108 -6.87 0.25 -13.31
N MET A 109 -6.47 -0.90 -12.77
CA MET A 109 -5.11 -1.44 -12.82
C MET A 109 -5.13 -2.83 -13.50
N PRO A 110 -5.28 -2.93 -14.83
CA PRO A 110 -5.46 -4.21 -15.51
C PRO A 110 -4.30 -5.18 -15.29
N VAL A 111 -3.10 -4.67 -15.00
CA VAL A 111 -1.95 -5.52 -14.69
C VAL A 111 -1.95 -5.92 -13.22
N SER A 112 -1.83 -4.97 -12.29
CA SER A 112 -1.68 -5.29 -10.86
C SER A 112 -2.94 -5.89 -10.22
N SER A 113 -4.11 -5.32 -10.52
CA SER A 113 -5.39 -5.86 -10.05
C SER A 113 -5.76 -7.09 -10.87
N GLY A 114 -5.89 -6.93 -12.20
CA GLY A 114 -6.40 -7.98 -13.08
C GLY A 114 -5.44 -9.15 -13.28
N LEU A 115 -4.31 -8.93 -13.97
CA LEU A 115 -3.40 -10.02 -14.34
C LEU A 115 -2.67 -10.61 -13.13
N VAL A 116 -2.11 -9.81 -12.23
CA VAL A 116 -1.27 -10.28 -11.13
C VAL A 116 -2.11 -10.83 -9.97
N SER A 117 -3.23 -10.17 -9.66
CA SER A 117 -4.05 -10.49 -8.47
C SER A 117 -5.39 -11.14 -8.78
N ARG A 118 -5.76 -11.30 -10.06
CA ARG A 118 -7.07 -11.84 -10.49
C ARG A 118 -8.26 -11.08 -9.90
N ASP A 119 -8.09 -9.78 -9.64
CA ASP A 119 -9.07 -8.91 -8.98
C ASP A 119 -9.48 -9.41 -7.58
N ARG A 120 -8.56 -10.08 -6.86
CA ARG A 120 -8.81 -10.63 -5.52
C ARG A 120 -8.15 -9.87 -4.37
N ARG A 121 -7.14 -9.04 -4.65
CA ARG A 121 -6.53 -8.16 -3.64
C ARG A 121 -7.32 -6.86 -3.54
N SER A 122 -7.93 -6.61 -2.38
CA SER A 122 -8.88 -5.51 -2.17
C SER A 122 -8.33 -4.09 -2.36
N LEU A 123 -7.00 -3.91 -2.32
CA LEU A 123 -6.35 -2.58 -2.28
C LEU A 123 -6.70 -1.72 -3.51
N LEU A 124 -6.73 -2.36 -4.68
CA LEU A 124 -6.87 -1.72 -5.99
C LEU A 124 -8.27 -1.87 -6.59
N LEU A 125 -9.18 -2.58 -5.89
CA LEU A 125 -10.50 -2.87 -6.42
C LEU A 125 -11.41 -1.64 -6.47
N PRO A 126 -12.26 -1.54 -7.50
CA PRO A 126 -13.33 -0.54 -7.55
C PRO A 126 -14.32 -0.74 -6.39
N ALA A 127 -15.13 0.29 -6.11
CA ALA A 127 -15.93 0.34 -4.89
C ALA A 127 -16.96 -0.80 -4.76
N ASP A 128 -17.58 -1.20 -5.86
CA ASP A 128 -18.54 -2.30 -5.96
C ASP A 128 -17.94 -3.65 -5.57
N GLU A 129 -16.77 -4.01 -6.12
CA GLU A 129 -16.08 -5.27 -5.81
C GLU A 129 -15.38 -5.27 -4.45
N TRP A 130 -15.04 -4.07 -3.95
CA TRP A 130 -14.35 -3.90 -2.68
C TRP A 130 -15.28 -3.96 -1.46
N THR A 131 -16.52 -3.47 -1.57
CA THR A 131 -17.39 -3.21 -0.42
C THR A 131 -17.67 -4.46 0.43
N GLU A 132 -17.94 -5.60 -0.19
CA GLU A 132 -18.21 -6.84 0.54
C GLU A 132 -16.96 -7.35 1.27
N ARG A 133 -15.82 -7.45 0.56
CA ARG A 133 -14.53 -7.85 1.14
C ARG A 133 -14.13 -6.91 2.28
N ARG A 134 -14.39 -5.61 2.13
CA ARG A 134 -14.18 -4.61 3.18
C ARG A 134 -15.03 -4.90 4.41
N ARG A 135 -16.33 -5.15 4.24
CA ARG A 135 -17.25 -5.46 5.35
C ARG A 135 -16.77 -6.68 6.13
N VAL A 136 -16.34 -7.73 5.42
CA VAL A 136 -15.79 -8.96 6.01
C VAL A 136 -14.54 -8.67 6.84
N MET A 137 -13.52 -8.04 6.25
CA MET A 137 -12.28 -7.71 6.97
C MET A 137 -12.50 -6.74 8.13
N HIS A 138 -13.42 -5.79 7.98
CA HIS A 138 -13.76 -4.84 9.04
C HIS A 138 -14.43 -5.54 10.24
N GLY A 139 -15.29 -6.53 9.99
CA GLY A 139 -15.88 -7.36 11.05
C GLY A 139 -14.82 -8.14 11.83
N LEU A 140 -13.78 -8.62 11.14
CA LEU A 140 -12.67 -9.35 11.76
C LEU A 140 -11.78 -8.44 12.61
N LEU A 141 -11.42 -7.27 12.10
CA LEU A 141 -10.37 -6.40 12.68
C LEU A 141 -10.93 -5.26 13.56
N ASN A 142 -12.18 -5.36 13.98
CA ASN A 142 -12.84 -4.35 14.81
C ASN A 142 -13.65 -4.98 15.95
N GLY A 143 -14.17 -4.17 16.85
CA GLY A 143 -15.10 -4.59 17.89
C GLY A 143 -14.47 -5.50 18.94
N THR A 144 -15.12 -6.64 19.22
CA THR A 144 -14.78 -7.53 20.33
C THR A 144 -13.57 -8.44 20.05
N ALA A 145 -13.35 -8.83 18.79
CA ALA A 145 -12.23 -9.68 18.37
C ALA A 145 -10.86 -9.06 18.71
N LEU A 146 -10.79 -7.73 18.65
CA LEU A 146 -9.64 -6.93 19.04
C LEU A 146 -9.15 -7.20 20.48
N ARG A 147 -10.02 -7.64 21.42
CA ARG A 147 -9.58 -8.02 22.78
C ARG A 147 -8.74 -9.30 22.77
N GLN A 148 -9.19 -10.32 22.03
CA GLN A 148 -8.45 -11.59 21.88
C GLN A 148 -7.10 -11.35 21.20
N TYR A 149 -7.09 -10.53 20.14
CA TYR A 149 -5.86 -10.18 19.43
C TYR A 149 -4.90 -9.39 20.30
N GLY A 150 -5.41 -8.58 21.23
CA GLY A 150 -4.60 -7.86 22.20
C GLY A 150 -3.75 -8.79 23.07
N ALA A 151 -4.33 -9.88 23.58
CA ALA A 151 -3.58 -10.87 24.34
C ALA A 151 -2.45 -11.51 23.51
N TRP A 152 -2.68 -11.72 22.21
CA TRP A 152 -1.65 -12.22 21.30
C TRP A 152 -0.57 -11.18 21.04
N GLN A 153 -0.92 -9.91 20.84
CA GLN A 153 0.04 -8.81 20.70
C GLN A 153 0.94 -8.72 21.94
N GLU A 154 0.38 -8.85 23.15
CA GLU A 154 1.18 -8.87 24.37
C GLU A 154 2.09 -10.11 24.46
N GLN A 155 1.61 -11.29 24.13
CA GLN A 155 2.42 -12.52 24.10
C GLN A 155 3.56 -12.43 23.08
N GLU A 156 3.26 -12.03 21.85
CA GLU A 156 4.26 -11.90 20.79
C GLU A 156 5.26 -10.80 21.12
N SER A 157 4.83 -9.72 21.75
CA SER A 157 5.72 -8.64 22.17
C SER A 157 6.67 -9.11 23.29
N ALA A 158 6.19 -9.91 24.25
CA ALA A 158 7.04 -10.44 25.32
C ALA A 158 8.12 -11.38 24.75
N GLN A 159 7.74 -12.22 23.78
CA GLN A 159 8.72 -13.03 23.05
C GLN A 159 9.73 -12.16 22.30
N MET A 160 9.29 -11.08 21.65
CA MET A 160 10.20 -10.15 20.98
C MET A 160 11.22 -9.54 21.97
N MET A 161 10.78 -9.17 23.18
CA MET A 161 11.69 -8.67 24.22
C MET A 161 12.73 -9.70 24.63
N ALA A 162 12.35 -10.97 24.78
CA ALA A 162 13.29 -12.05 25.04
C ALA A 162 14.29 -12.25 23.89
N GLU A 163 13.82 -12.16 22.65
CA GLU A 163 14.66 -12.25 21.44
C GLU A 163 15.66 -11.08 21.33
N TYR A 164 15.27 -9.89 21.79
CA TYR A 164 16.16 -8.73 21.91
C TYR A 164 17.30 -8.97 22.90
N VAL A 165 17.01 -9.59 24.06
CA VAL A 165 18.04 -9.93 25.06
C VAL A 165 18.99 -10.99 24.54
N LEU A 166 18.45 -12.03 23.89
CA LEU A 166 19.26 -13.16 23.41
C LEU A 166 20.05 -12.83 22.14
N ARG A 167 19.47 -12.05 21.23
CA ARG A 167 19.98 -11.78 19.87
C ARG A 167 19.73 -10.33 19.44
N PRO A 168 20.34 -9.33 20.09
CA PRO A 168 20.14 -7.92 19.77
C PRO A 168 20.61 -7.57 18.34
N ASP A 169 21.55 -8.34 17.77
CA ASP A 169 22.05 -8.20 16.40
C ASP A 169 20.98 -8.43 15.32
N ARG A 170 19.84 -9.04 15.69
CA ARG A 170 18.76 -9.43 14.78
C ARG A 170 17.45 -8.69 15.05
N TRP A 171 17.51 -7.55 15.72
CA TRP A 171 16.35 -6.72 16.10
C TRP A 171 15.30 -6.56 14.99
N TYR A 172 15.72 -6.29 13.75
CA TYR A 172 14.83 -6.11 12.59
C TYR A 172 14.06 -7.38 12.21
N ARG A 173 14.63 -8.56 12.48
CA ARG A 173 13.95 -9.85 12.27
C ARG A 173 12.92 -10.11 13.36
N HIS A 174 13.19 -9.67 14.58
CA HIS A 174 12.26 -9.80 15.71
C HIS A 174 11.01 -8.95 15.49
N HIS A 175 11.16 -7.75 14.91
CA HIS A 175 10.03 -6.93 14.44
C HIS A 175 9.17 -7.66 13.40
N TYR A 176 9.80 -8.29 12.39
CA TYR A 176 9.06 -9.05 11.38
C TYR A 176 8.35 -10.25 11.99
N ARG A 177 9.04 -11.02 12.84
CA ARG A 177 8.46 -12.18 13.52
C ARG A 177 7.28 -11.77 14.40
N TYR A 178 7.39 -10.68 15.16
CA TYR A 178 6.28 -10.13 15.94
C TYR A 178 5.06 -9.89 15.05
N ALA A 179 5.24 -9.04 14.03
CA ALA A 179 4.14 -8.61 13.18
C ALA A 179 3.49 -9.80 12.47
N ASN A 180 4.32 -10.67 11.89
CA ASN A 180 3.87 -11.86 11.18
C ASN A 180 3.16 -12.86 12.09
N SER A 181 3.67 -13.09 13.31
CA SER A 181 3.05 -14.01 14.25
C SER A 181 1.63 -13.58 14.63
N VAL A 182 1.42 -12.28 14.89
CA VAL A 182 0.09 -11.75 15.22
C VAL A 182 -0.90 -11.98 14.08
N VAL A 183 -0.55 -11.62 12.84
CA VAL A 183 -1.50 -11.68 11.72
C VAL A 183 -1.70 -13.08 11.16
N VAL A 184 -0.68 -13.95 11.22
CA VAL A 184 -0.83 -15.37 10.85
C VAL A 184 -1.75 -16.08 11.85
N ARG A 185 -1.67 -15.76 13.15
CA ARG A 185 -2.63 -16.29 14.15
C ARG A 185 -4.05 -15.83 13.85
N ILE A 186 -4.25 -14.57 13.46
CA ILE A 186 -5.57 -14.06 13.08
C ILE A 186 -6.10 -14.75 11.81
N ALA A 187 -5.26 -14.85 10.78
CA ALA A 187 -5.66 -15.38 9.48
C ALA A 187 -5.84 -16.91 9.48
N LEU A 188 -4.88 -17.63 10.06
CA LEU A 188 -4.69 -19.09 9.94
C LEU A 188 -4.77 -19.85 11.28
N GLY A 189 -4.80 -19.14 12.40
CA GLY A 189 -5.12 -19.70 13.73
C GLY A 189 -3.94 -20.17 14.57
N GLU A 190 -2.73 -20.15 14.03
CA GLU A 190 -1.54 -20.59 14.74
C GLU A 190 -0.34 -19.70 14.45
N ARG A 191 0.73 -19.86 15.26
CA ARG A 191 2.00 -19.19 14.99
C ARG A 191 2.63 -19.76 13.71
N PRO A 192 3.36 -18.95 12.93
CA PRO A 192 4.01 -19.44 11.73
C PRO A 192 5.14 -20.41 12.07
N HIS A 193 4.93 -21.71 11.80
CA HIS A 193 5.98 -22.73 11.80
C HIS A 193 6.61 -22.82 10.41
N LYS A 194 7.33 -21.76 10.03
CA LYS A 194 7.82 -21.56 8.66
C LYS A 194 9.34 -21.41 8.63
N SER A 195 9.95 -22.02 7.62
CA SER A 195 11.37 -21.83 7.36
C SER A 195 11.65 -20.37 7.01
N ARG A 196 12.90 -19.94 7.19
CA ARG A 196 13.35 -18.60 6.79
C ARG A 196 13.00 -18.30 5.33
N ARG A 197 13.20 -19.26 4.44
CA ARG A 197 12.90 -19.14 3.01
C ARG A 197 11.41 -18.89 2.76
N GLU A 198 10.51 -19.64 3.41
CA GLU A 198 9.06 -19.44 3.24
C GLU A 198 8.61 -18.05 3.73
N LEU A 199 9.23 -17.56 4.80
CA LEU A 199 8.98 -16.22 5.32
C LEU A 199 9.48 -15.13 4.37
N GLU A 200 10.65 -15.30 3.76
CA GLU A 200 11.20 -14.41 2.73
C GLU A 200 10.37 -14.45 1.45
N GLU A 201 9.85 -15.62 1.04
CA GLU A 201 8.92 -15.76 -0.09
C GLU A 201 7.64 -14.94 0.14
N MET A 202 7.09 -14.94 1.36
CA MET A 202 5.93 -14.10 1.71
C MET A 202 6.27 -12.60 1.64
N GLN A 203 7.45 -12.16 2.10
CA GLN A 203 7.89 -10.77 1.96
C GLN A 203 8.04 -10.36 0.48
N ASN A 204 8.60 -11.26 -0.33
CA ASN A 204 8.72 -11.05 -1.77
C ASN A 204 7.35 -10.89 -2.45
N ALA A 205 6.30 -11.55 -1.94
CA ALA A 205 4.95 -11.39 -2.47
C ALA A 205 4.41 -9.96 -2.27
N VAL A 206 4.66 -9.37 -1.10
CA VAL A 206 4.37 -7.96 -0.82
C VAL A 206 5.16 -7.06 -1.78
N ALA A 207 6.48 -7.26 -1.84
CA ALA A 207 7.37 -6.42 -2.64
C ALA A 207 7.04 -6.48 -4.15
N PHE A 208 6.78 -7.67 -4.70
CA PHE A 208 6.43 -7.83 -6.10
C PHE A 208 5.03 -7.32 -6.43
N PHE A 209 4.06 -7.45 -5.51
CA PHE A 209 2.75 -6.85 -5.70
C PHE A 209 2.84 -5.33 -5.72
N VAL A 210 3.45 -4.71 -4.70
CA VAL A 210 3.63 -3.25 -4.65
C VAL A 210 4.44 -2.76 -5.84
N GLY A 211 5.53 -3.44 -6.18
CA GLY A 211 6.38 -3.13 -7.33
C GLY A 211 5.70 -3.33 -8.70
N SER A 212 4.55 -4.02 -8.76
CA SER A 212 3.75 -4.12 -9.98
C SER A 212 2.89 -2.88 -10.24
N ILE A 213 2.49 -2.15 -9.19
CA ILE A 213 1.49 -1.07 -9.26
C ILE A 213 2.01 0.07 -10.13
N GLY A 214 1.34 0.34 -11.25
CA GLY A 214 1.73 1.42 -12.16
C GLY A 214 3.07 1.18 -12.88
N ARG A 215 3.63 -0.03 -12.78
CA ARG A 215 4.90 -0.40 -13.43
C ARG A 215 4.71 -0.65 -14.93
N SER A 216 3.55 -1.16 -15.32
CA SER A 216 3.21 -1.35 -16.72
C SER A 216 2.57 -0.10 -17.31
N ILE A 217 2.93 0.23 -18.56
CA ILE A 217 2.23 1.26 -19.33
C ILE A 217 0.72 0.97 -19.47
N VAL A 218 0.31 -0.30 -19.38
CA VAL A 218 -1.09 -0.72 -19.48
C VAL A 218 -1.92 -0.22 -18.30
N ASP A 219 -1.34 -0.02 -17.11
CA ASP A 219 -2.05 0.57 -15.98
C ASP A 219 -2.30 2.08 -16.17
N TRP A 220 -1.46 2.75 -16.97
CA TRP A 220 -1.64 4.15 -17.35
C TRP A 220 -2.58 4.30 -18.55
N PHE A 221 -2.65 3.27 -19.41
CA PHE A 221 -3.55 3.20 -20.55
C PHE A 221 -4.36 1.90 -20.54
N PRO A 222 -5.39 1.78 -19.69
CA PRO A 222 -6.12 0.53 -19.49
C PRO A 222 -6.78 -0.04 -20.75
N ASP A 223 -7.07 0.80 -21.75
CA ASP A 223 -7.63 0.36 -23.03
C ASP A 223 -6.68 -0.59 -23.78
N LEU A 224 -5.37 -0.55 -23.52
CA LEU A 224 -4.39 -1.52 -24.03
C LEU A 224 -4.69 -2.96 -23.59
N ALA A 225 -5.34 -3.14 -22.44
CA ALA A 225 -5.72 -4.47 -21.96
C ALA A 225 -6.82 -5.13 -22.82
N ARG A 226 -7.52 -4.35 -23.67
CA ARG A 226 -8.53 -4.86 -24.61
C ARG A 226 -7.93 -5.39 -25.92
N LEU A 227 -6.64 -5.18 -26.17
CA LEU A 227 -6.00 -5.69 -27.39
C LEU A 227 -6.08 -7.23 -27.47
N PRO A 228 -6.18 -7.82 -28.68
CA PRO A 228 -6.11 -9.27 -28.85
C PRO A 228 -4.91 -9.89 -28.13
N ARG A 229 -5.07 -11.08 -27.54
CA ARG A 229 -4.02 -11.72 -26.70
C ARG A 229 -2.65 -11.83 -27.36
N ARG A 230 -2.60 -11.97 -28.70
CA ARG A 230 -1.36 -12.04 -29.48
C ARG A 230 -0.54 -10.74 -29.46
N LEU A 231 -1.20 -9.59 -29.25
CA LEU A 231 -0.57 -8.27 -29.16
C LEU A 231 -0.20 -7.89 -27.72
N GLN A 232 -0.68 -8.62 -26.71
CA GLN A 232 -0.36 -8.38 -25.31
C GLN A 232 0.98 -9.00 -24.91
N VAL A 233 2.07 -8.52 -25.51
CA VAL A 233 3.43 -9.06 -25.33
C VAL A 233 3.93 -9.04 -23.88
N TRP A 234 3.38 -8.15 -23.04
CA TRP A 234 3.67 -8.06 -21.61
C TRP A 234 3.00 -9.16 -20.78
N ARG A 235 1.94 -9.79 -21.29
CA ARG A 235 1.06 -10.67 -20.51
C ARG A 235 1.77 -11.91 -19.94
N PRO A 236 2.68 -12.60 -20.67
CA PRO A 236 3.37 -13.78 -20.13
C PRO A 236 4.18 -13.49 -18.88
N TYR A 237 4.85 -12.33 -18.82
CA TYR A 237 5.64 -11.88 -17.67
C TYR A 237 4.76 -11.74 -16.42
N TRP A 238 3.67 -10.97 -16.51
CA TRP A 238 2.75 -10.78 -15.38
C TRP A 238 1.97 -12.05 -15.02
N ALA A 239 1.68 -12.91 -16.01
CA ALA A 239 1.07 -14.20 -15.76
C ALA A 239 1.99 -15.17 -15.00
N ALA A 240 3.32 -15.04 -15.14
CA ALA A 240 4.28 -15.80 -14.33
C ALA A 240 4.23 -15.35 -12.87
N LEU A 241 4.22 -14.03 -12.62
CA LEU A 241 4.06 -13.49 -11.27
C LEU A 241 2.72 -13.90 -10.64
N ARG A 242 1.64 -13.90 -11.42
CA ARG A 242 0.33 -14.41 -10.99
C ARG A 242 0.41 -15.86 -10.51
N ARG A 243 1.02 -16.75 -11.31
CA ARG A 243 1.17 -18.17 -10.96
C ARG A 243 1.97 -18.33 -9.67
N TRP A 244 3.11 -17.64 -9.58
CA TRP A 244 3.95 -17.67 -8.40
C TRP A 244 3.21 -17.20 -7.13
N ASN A 245 2.47 -16.09 -7.19
CA ASN A 245 1.64 -15.61 -6.08
C ASN A 245 0.61 -16.67 -5.66
N HIS A 246 -0.12 -17.21 -6.63
CA HIS A 246 -1.14 -18.22 -6.37
C HIS A 246 -0.56 -19.48 -5.73
N ASP A 247 0.57 -19.97 -6.24
CA ASP A 247 1.23 -21.17 -5.72
C ASP A 247 1.75 -20.95 -4.30
N LEU A 248 2.32 -19.78 -4.02
CA LEU A 248 2.73 -19.39 -2.68
C LEU A 248 1.54 -19.36 -1.72
N TYR A 249 0.45 -18.68 -2.09
CA TYR A 249 -0.75 -18.59 -1.27
C TYR A 249 -1.37 -19.94 -0.99
N SER A 250 -1.45 -20.79 -2.02
CA SER A 250 -1.96 -22.15 -1.91
C SER A 250 -1.17 -22.97 -0.88
N LYS A 251 0.16 -22.83 -0.84
CA LYS A 251 1.02 -23.52 0.14
C LYS A 251 0.75 -23.10 1.59
N TRP A 252 0.30 -21.86 1.82
CA TRP A 252 -0.03 -21.36 3.15
C TRP A 252 -1.48 -21.66 3.54
N TYR A 253 -2.40 -21.60 2.57
CA TYR A 253 -3.83 -21.70 2.80
C TYR A 253 -4.35 -23.15 2.82
N HIS A 254 -3.95 -24.00 1.86
CA HIS A 254 -4.50 -25.35 1.73
C HIS A 254 -4.33 -26.20 3.00
N PRO A 255 -3.17 -26.22 3.69
CA PRO A 255 -3.03 -27.01 4.92
C PRO A 255 -4.03 -26.60 6.02
N VAL A 256 -4.39 -25.31 6.08
CA VAL A 256 -5.39 -24.82 7.04
C VAL A 256 -6.78 -25.22 6.60
N ARG A 257 -7.12 -25.02 5.32
CA ARG A 257 -8.41 -25.44 4.74
C ARG A 257 -8.68 -26.92 4.95
N ASP A 258 -7.67 -27.76 4.74
CA ASP A 258 -7.80 -29.20 4.89
C ASP A 258 -8.01 -29.57 6.37
N ARG A 259 -7.28 -28.96 7.32
CA ARG A 259 -7.55 -29.10 8.76
C ARG A 259 -8.94 -28.62 9.18
N VAL A 260 -9.50 -27.60 8.51
CA VAL A 260 -10.88 -27.15 8.80
C VAL A 260 -11.87 -28.24 8.40
N ARG A 261 -11.68 -28.86 7.23
CA ARG A 261 -12.51 -29.99 6.76
C ARG A 261 -12.40 -31.20 7.69
N ASP A 262 -11.21 -31.44 8.23
CA ASP A 262 -10.96 -32.53 9.18
C ASP A 262 -11.43 -32.20 10.61
N GLY A 263 -11.94 -30.99 10.87
CA GLY A 263 -12.41 -30.55 12.19
C GLY A 263 -11.29 -30.28 13.21
N THR A 264 -10.03 -30.21 12.77
CA THR A 264 -8.84 -30.04 13.64
C THR A 264 -8.27 -28.62 13.62
N ALA A 265 -8.80 -27.72 12.78
CA ALA A 265 -8.26 -26.37 12.65
C ALA A 265 -8.54 -25.49 13.89
N PRO A 266 -7.54 -24.73 14.36
CA PRO A 266 -7.71 -23.74 15.43
C PRO A 266 -8.56 -22.53 15.00
N PRO A 267 -9.08 -21.74 15.96
CA PRO A 267 -9.76 -20.48 15.68
C PRO A 267 -8.98 -19.53 14.78
N SER A 268 -9.59 -19.16 13.65
CA SER A 268 -8.98 -18.33 12.63
C SER A 268 -10.03 -17.75 11.69
N PHE A 269 -9.66 -16.67 10.99
CA PHE A 269 -10.46 -16.11 9.92
C PHE A 269 -10.89 -17.16 8.89
N VAL A 270 -9.95 -18.01 8.45
CA VAL A 270 -10.21 -19.07 7.47
C VAL A 270 -11.20 -20.09 8.02
N ARG A 271 -10.96 -20.61 9.24
CA ARG A 271 -11.88 -21.57 9.86
C ARG A 271 -13.28 -20.99 10.04
N ASP A 272 -13.38 -19.80 10.60
CA ASP A 272 -14.67 -19.21 10.96
C ASP A 272 -15.52 -18.94 9.70
N HIS A 273 -14.89 -18.58 8.57
CA HIS A 273 -15.61 -18.43 7.29
C HIS A 273 -15.99 -19.77 6.66
N LEU A 274 -15.10 -20.77 6.68
CA LEU A 274 -15.38 -22.09 6.11
C LEU A 274 -16.42 -22.88 6.92
N MET A 275 -16.46 -22.71 8.25
CA MET A 275 -17.38 -23.41 9.15
C MET A 275 -18.74 -22.72 9.31
N HIS A 276 -18.81 -21.42 9.07
CA HIS A 276 -20.06 -20.64 9.15
C HIS A 276 -20.38 -20.03 7.79
N PRO A 277 -20.91 -20.82 6.83
CA PRO A 277 -21.29 -20.31 5.51
C PRO A 277 -22.40 -19.26 5.54
N ASP A 278 -23.09 -19.09 6.68
CA ASP A 278 -23.99 -17.95 6.94
C ASP A 278 -23.24 -16.61 7.05
N THR A 279 -21.90 -16.64 7.14
CA THR A 279 -21.07 -15.47 6.85
C THR A 279 -21.41 -15.04 5.42
N ARG A 280 -22.08 -13.89 5.30
CA ARG A 280 -22.62 -13.32 4.05
C ARG A 280 -21.53 -12.93 3.03
N PHE A 281 -20.52 -13.77 2.82
CA PHE A 281 -19.43 -13.57 1.87
C PHE A 281 -19.71 -14.41 0.63
N ARG A 282 -19.83 -13.75 -0.53
CA ARG A 282 -20.20 -14.40 -1.79
C ARG A 282 -19.02 -14.94 -2.60
N GLY A 283 -17.78 -14.66 -2.18
CA GLY A 283 -16.58 -15.06 -2.91
C GLY A 283 -16.30 -16.56 -2.86
N ASP A 284 -15.44 -17.02 -3.78
CA ASP A 284 -15.02 -18.42 -3.87
C ASP A 284 -13.89 -18.77 -2.86
N ASP A 285 -13.46 -20.04 -2.84
CA ASP A 285 -12.36 -20.51 -1.97
C ASP A 285 -11.04 -19.75 -2.24
N ASP A 286 -10.80 -19.38 -3.50
CA ASP A 286 -9.65 -18.57 -3.85
C ASP A 286 -9.79 -17.14 -3.31
N ASP A 287 -10.98 -16.53 -3.33
CA ASP A 287 -11.20 -15.20 -2.75
C ASP A 287 -10.94 -15.23 -1.24
N LEU A 288 -11.37 -16.29 -0.56
CA LEU A 288 -11.06 -16.47 0.86
C LEU A 288 -9.55 -16.62 1.10
N MET A 289 -8.86 -17.42 0.27
CA MET A 289 -7.41 -17.55 0.29
C MET A 289 -6.73 -16.18 0.12
N TYR A 290 -7.10 -15.42 -0.91
CA TYR A 290 -6.51 -14.12 -1.19
C TYR A 290 -6.79 -13.10 -0.08
N MET A 291 -7.98 -13.12 0.54
CA MET A 291 -8.26 -12.27 1.71
C MET A 291 -7.39 -12.64 2.92
N ALA A 292 -7.25 -13.94 3.22
CA ALA A 292 -6.42 -14.42 4.31
C ALA A 292 -4.94 -14.07 4.10
N MET A 293 -4.43 -14.25 2.88
CA MET A 293 -3.05 -13.91 2.53
C MET A 293 -2.83 -12.40 2.50
N GLN A 294 -3.80 -11.62 2.04
CA GLN A 294 -3.73 -10.15 2.06
C GLN A 294 -3.63 -9.61 3.50
N LEU A 295 -4.30 -10.22 4.47
CA LEU A 295 -4.17 -9.86 5.89
C LEU A 295 -2.74 -10.06 6.38
N ILE A 296 -2.10 -11.18 6.00
CA ILE A 296 -0.71 -11.48 6.34
C ILE A 296 0.23 -10.49 5.64
N GLU A 297 0.12 -10.34 4.32
CA GLU A 297 0.94 -9.42 3.53
C GLU A 297 0.89 -7.98 4.09
N ALA A 298 -0.30 -7.43 4.27
CA ALA A 298 -0.48 -6.05 4.68
C ALA A 298 -0.08 -5.82 6.15
N GLY A 299 -0.43 -6.74 7.05
CA GLY A 299 -0.24 -6.54 8.49
C GLY A 299 1.16 -6.89 8.98
N SER A 300 1.86 -7.82 8.32
CA SER A 300 3.24 -8.20 8.67
C SER A 300 4.22 -7.09 8.32
N ASP A 301 4.22 -6.63 7.07
CA ASP A 301 5.30 -5.77 6.56
C ASP A 301 5.19 -4.32 7.04
N THR A 302 3.97 -3.76 7.06
CA THR A 302 3.76 -2.37 7.51
C THR A 302 4.06 -2.18 9.00
N THR A 303 3.62 -3.11 9.85
CA THR A 303 3.92 -3.05 11.29
C THR A 303 5.41 -3.23 11.55
N ARG A 304 6.08 -4.15 10.83
CA ARG A 304 7.53 -4.32 10.90
C ARG A 304 8.24 -3.02 10.56
N GLU A 305 7.87 -2.36 9.47
CA GLU A 305 8.53 -1.12 9.07
C GLU A 305 8.31 0.02 10.05
N ALA A 306 7.11 0.14 10.63
CA ALA A 306 6.88 1.13 11.69
C ALA A 306 7.80 0.92 12.91
N LEU A 307 8.01 -0.33 13.32
CA LEU A 307 8.93 -0.67 14.42
C LEU A 307 10.41 -0.44 14.04
N ASN A 308 10.77 -0.69 12.78
CA ASN A 308 12.10 -0.35 12.27
C ASN A 308 12.34 1.17 12.30
N ILE A 309 11.37 1.95 11.83
CA ILE A 309 11.40 3.41 11.87
C ILE A 309 11.52 3.91 13.30
N MET A 310 10.79 3.32 14.24
CA MET A 310 10.90 3.62 15.65
C MET A 310 12.34 3.44 16.17
N ALA A 311 12.99 2.31 15.85
CA ALA A 311 14.37 2.07 16.25
C ALA A 311 15.34 3.12 15.64
N MET A 312 15.08 3.56 14.42
CA MET A 312 15.86 4.65 13.78
C MET A 312 15.60 6.00 14.47
N ALA A 313 14.36 6.32 14.79
CA ALA A 313 13.98 7.52 15.51
C ALA A 313 14.58 7.58 16.92
N ALA A 314 14.72 6.42 17.59
CA ALA A 314 15.39 6.32 18.88
C ALA A 314 16.89 6.67 18.81
N LEU A 315 17.54 6.46 17.67
CA LEU A 315 18.91 6.88 17.42
C LEU A 315 19.01 8.37 17.06
N GLU A 316 18.04 8.91 16.32
CA GLU A 316 17.99 10.33 15.94
C GLU A 316 17.63 11.23 17.13
N ARG A 317 16.76 10.77 18.03
CA ARG A 317 16.25 11.54 19.17
C ARG A 317 16.20 10.74 20.48
N PRO A 318 17.36 10.38 21.07
CA PRO A 318 17.41 9.56 22.29
C PRO A 318 16.63 10.16 23.48
N GLU A 319 16.56 11.48 23.60
CA GLU A 319 15.83 12.16 24.67
C GLU A 319 14.32 11.92 24.60
N ALA A 320 13.76 11.77 23.39
CA ALA A 320 12.35 11.49 23.23
C ALA A 320 12.03 10.09 23.76
N PHE A 321 12.91 9.11 23.52
CA PHE A 321 12.75 7.76 24.04
C PHE A 321 13.05 7.66 25.53
N ALA A 322 13.96 8.47 26.05
CA ALA A 322 14.17 8.61 27.49
C ALA A 322 12.93 9.15 28.21
N ALA A 323 12.23 10.13 27.61
CA ALA A 323 10.97 10.64 28.14
C ALA A 323 9.85 9.59 28.10
N ALA A 324 9.77 8.79 27.02
CA ALA A 324 8.84 7.67 26.94
C ALA A 324 9.14 6.60 28.01
N ARG A 325 10.42 6.27 28.23
CA ARG A 325 10.84 5.39 29.33
C ARG A 325 10.43 5.95 30.68
N ALA A 326 10.70 7.23 30.95
CA ALA A 326 10.35 7.86 32.21
C ALA A 326 8.84 7.83 32.48
N GLU A 327 8.00 7.96 31.45
CA GLU A 327 6.55 7.77 31.57
C GLU A 327 6.19 6.32 31.94
N VAL A 328 6.78 5.35 31.23
CA VAL A 328 6.56 3.93 31.51
C VAL A 328 7.00 3.56 32.91
N ASP A 329 8.18 4.00 33.35
CA ASP A 329 8.76 3.70 34.66
C ASP A 329 7.90 4.27 35.80
N ARG A 330 7.28 5.44 35.61
CA ARG A 330 6.34 6.01 36.61
C ARG A 330 5.12 5.13 36.83
N LEU A 331 4.61 4.48 35.77
CA LEU A 331 3.40 3.66 35.84
C LEU A 331 3.70 2.20 36.19
N CYS A 332 4.76 1.65 35.62
CA CYS A 332 5.07 0.22 35.65
C CYS A 332 6.19 -0.13 36.64
N GLY A 333 6.80 0.88 37.29
CA GLY A 333 7.98 0.73 38.12
C GLY A 333 9.27 0.64 37.31
N ALA A 334 10.39 0.73 38.02
CA ALA A 334 11.74 0.62 37.46
C ALA A 334 12.55 -0.46 38.21
N GLY A 335 13.55 -1.04 37.53
CA GLY A 335 14.45 -2.01 38.15
C GLY A 335 13.80 -3.38 38.39
N ARG A 336 14.07 -4.00 39.54
CA ARG A 336 13.66 -5.39 39.83
C ARG A 336 12.17 -5.57 40.07
N ASP A 337 11.50 -4.53 40.54
CA ASP A 337 10.06 -4.55 40.83
C ASP A 337 9.20 -4.06 39.65
N ALA A 338 9.84 -3.76 38.51
CA ALA A 338 9.15 -3.33 37.31
C ALA A 338 8.31 -4.46 36.69
N ARG A 339 7.10 -4.12 36.26
CA ARG A 339 6.29 -4.99 35.39
C ARG A 339 6.42 -4.54 33.93
N PRO A 340 6.27 -5.44 32.94
CA PRO A 340 6.17 -5.02 31.56
C PRO A 340 4.84 -4.27 31.33
N PRO A 341 4.81 -3.23 30.46
CA PRO A 341 3.58 -2.61 29.99
C PRO A 341 2.63 -3.62 29.36
N VAL A 342 1.33 -3.37 29.54
CA VAL A 342 0.22 -4.11 28.92
C VAL A 342 -0.68 -3.15 28.14
N LEU A 343 -1.55 -3.67 27.27
CA LEU A 343 -2.44 -2.85 26.45
C LEU A 343 -3.42 -2.01 27.30
N ALA A 344 -3.77 -2.49 28.49
CA ALA A 344 -4.61 -1.76 29.43
C ALA A 344 -3.96 -0.45 29.93
N ASP A 345 -2.62 -0.33 29.86
CA ASP A 345 -1.88 0.87 30.25
C ASP A 345 -1.97 2.00 29.22
N MET A 346 -2.52 1.76 28.02
CA MET A 346 -2.49 2.71 26.89
C MET A 346 -3.06 4.09 27.23
N ALA A 347 -4.14 4.14 28.01
CA ALA A 347 -4.75 5.40 28.43
C ALA A 347 -3.89 6.19 29.43
N SER A 348 -2.99 5.52 30.14
CA SER A 348 -2.10 6.09 31.16
C SER A 348 -0.70 6.40 30.64
N LEU A 349 -0.43 6.11 29.37
CA LEU A 349 0.85 6.34 28.70
C LEU A 349 0.69 7.22 27.44
N PRO A 350 0.20 8.47 27.60
CA PRO A 350 -0.06 9.39 26.49
C PRO A 350 1.21 9.74 25.71
N TYR A 351 2.37 9.89 26.36
CA TYR A 351 3.62 10.21 25.69
C TYR A 351 4.13 9.04 24.82
N VAL A 352 3.94 7.79 25.25
CA VAL A 352 4.20 6.62 24.40
C VAL A 352 3.31 6.64 23.15
N CYS A 353 2.02 6.96 23.31
CA CYS A 353 1.11 7.05 22.17
C CYS A 353 1.49 8.21 21.23
N ALA A 354 1.86 9.36 21.78
CA ALA A 354 2.41 10.50 21.06
C ALA A 354 3.71 10.14 20.29
N THR A 355 4.57 9.31 20.90
CA THR A 355 5.77 8.78 20.25
C THR A 355 5.41 7.89 19.04
N ALA A 356 4.38 7.05 19.18
CA ALA A 356 3.87 6.25 18.05
C ALA A 356 3.33 7.13 16.90
N LYS A 357 2.62 8.22 17.22
CA LYS A 357 2.13 9.19 16.23
C LYS A 357 3.30 9.86 15.50
N GLU A 358 4.34 10.26 16.22
CA GLU A 358 5.51 10.92 15.63
C GLU A 358 6.36 9.98 14.78
N VAL A 359 6.48 8.69 15.15
CA VAL A 359 7.10 7.64 14.33
C VAL A 359 6.41 7.56 12.96
N LEU A 360 5.08 7.49 12.94
CA LEU A 360 4.32 7.41 11.70
C LEU A 360 4.39 8.70 10.88
N ARG A 361 4.38 9.87 11.54
CA ARG A 361 4.45 11.18 10.87
C ARG A 361 5.82 11.40 10.21
N ARG A 362 6.92 11.24 10.95
CA ARG A 362 8.26 11.65 10.52
C ARG A 362 8.76 10.84 9.32
N HIS A 363 8.36 9.57 9.26
CA HIS A 363 8.73 8.65 8.20
C HIS A 363 7.49 7.87 7.73
N PRO A 364 6.72 8.45 6.81
CA PRO A 364 5.51 7.81 6.30
C PRO A 364 5.86 6.51 5.57
N ILE A 365 5.23 5.40 5.97
CA ILE A 365 5.42 4.09 5.31
C ILE A 365 4.96 4.16 3.86
N PHE A 366 3.94 4.96 3.54
CA PHE A 366 3.50 5.17 2.17
C PHE A 366 3.69 6.64 1.80
N PRO A 367 4.78 7.00 1.09
CA PRO A 367 4.98 8.37 0.61
C PRO A 367 3.84 8.86 -0.28
N LEU A 368 3.26 7.95 -1.08
CA LEU A 368 2.09 8.18 -1.91
C LEU A 368 1.10 7.03 -1.72
N THR A 369 -0.18 7.36 -1.52
CA THR A 369 -1.24 6.33 -1.47
C THR A 369 -1.68 5.95 -2.89
N PRO A 370 -2.31 4.77 -3.09
CA PRO A 370 -3.14 4.56 -4.27
C PRO A 370 -4.20 5.67 -4.39
N ASP A 371 -4.57 5.99 -5.63
CA ASP A 371 -5.46 7.11 -5.91
C ASP A 371 -6.91 6.83 -5.51
N HIS A 372 -7.57 7.85 -4.99
CA HIS A 372 -8.98 7.92 -4.69
C HIS A 372 -9.68 8.55 -5.88
N VAL A 373 -10.46 7.79 -6.64
CA VAL A 373 -11.04 8.27 -7.89
C VAL A 373 -12.43 8.85 -7.66
N ALA A 374 -12.69 10.02 -8.24
CA ALA A 374 -13.99 10.68 -8.28
C ALA A 374 -15.00 9.83 -9.08
N SER A 375 -16.11 9.43 -8.48
CA SER A 375 -17.20 8.73 -9.17
C SER A 375 -18.13 9.67 -9.93
N GLN A 376 -18.10 10.96 -9.59
CA GLN A 376 -18.89 12.03 -10.18
C GLN A 376 -18.06 13.31 -10.29
N ASP A 377 -18.58 14.31 -10.99
CA ASP A 377 -17.94 15.63 -11.07
C ASP A 377 -17.91 16.31 -9.69
N ILE A 378 -16.79 16.95 -9.37
CA ILE A 378 -16.52 17.58 -8.07
C ILE A 378 -16.08 19.02 -8.33
N GLU A 379 -16.77 19.98 -7.70
CA GLU A 379 -16.30 21.37 -7.60
C GLU A 379 -15.74 21.64 -6.21
N PHE A 380 -14.55 22.23 -6.15
CA PHE A 380 -13.89 22.58 -4.90
C PHE A 380 -12.96 23.78 -5.12
N GLU A 381 -13.14 24.84 -4.33
CA GLU A 381 -12.32 26.07 -4.35
C GLU A 381 -12.20 26.75 -5.72
N GLY A 382 -13.29 26.72 -6.50
CA GLY A 382 -13.31 27.30 -7.85
C GLY A 382 -12.62 26.44 -8.91
N TYR A 383 -12.15 25.24 -8.54
CA TYR A 383 -11.65 24.23 -9.46
C TYR A 383 -12.72 23.18 -9.74
N TYR A 384 -12.72 22.71 -10.99
CA TYR A 384 -13.60 21.64 -11.47
C TYR A 384 -12.80 20.36 -11.69
N PHE A 385 -13.25 19.26 -11.09
CA PHE A 385 -12.66 17.94 -11.19
C PHE A 385 -13.67 16.98 -11.83
N PRO A 386 -13.50 16.58 -13.10
CA PRO A 386 -14.43 15.66 -13.73
C PRO A 386 -14.42 14.28 -13.08
N ALA A 387 -15.53 13.55 -13.21
CA ALA A 387 -15.61 12.13 -12.86
C ALA A 387 -14.45 11.35 -13.50
N GLY A 388 -13.81 10.47 -12.72
CA GLY A 388 -12.60 9.76 -13.09
C GLY A 388 -11.29 10.46 -12.73
N THR A 389 -11.34 11.67 -12.15
CA THR A 389 -10.16 12.33 -11.55
C THR A 389 -9.66 11.51 -10.37
N GLY A 390 -8.36 11.20 -10.33
CA GLY A 390 -7.73 10.48 -9.22
C GLY A 390 -7.10 11.46 -8.23
N PHE A 391 -7.35 11.27 -6.94
CA PHE A 391 -6.75 12.04 -5.86
C PHE A 391 -5.75 11.16 -5.09
N THR A 392 -4.49 11.53 -5.09
CA THR A 392 -3.42 10.80 -4.41
C THR A 392 -2.98 11.58 -3.19
N ILE A 393 -3.01 10.96 -2.02
CA ILE A 393 -2.49 11.60 -0.80
C ILE A 393 -0.96 11.61 -0.87
N ASN A 394 -0.36 12.79 -0.79
CA ASN A 394 1.07 12.93 -0.61
C ASN A 394 1.40 12.85 0.88
N GLY A 395 1.71 11.64 1.34
CA GLY A 395 1.97 11.37 2.75
C GLY A 395 3.15 12.15 3.30
N VAL A 396 4.17 12.46 2.47
CA VAL A 396 5.31 13.28 2.89
C VAL A 396 4.87 14.72 3.12
N ALA A 397 4.23 15.36 2.14
CA ALA A 397 3.82 16.75 2.25
C ALA A 397 2.81 16.98 3.38
N VAL A 398 1.81 16.10 3.49
CA VAL A 398 0.77 16.21 4.53
C VAL A 398 1.36 16.01 5.93
N CYS A 399 2.33 15.10 6.10
CA CYS A 399 3.00 14.91 7.39
C CYS A 399 4.03 15.99 7.74
N ASP A 400 4.53 16.71 6.73
CA ASP A 400 5.42 17.86 6.91
C ASP A 400 4.66 19.17 7.16
N GLU A 401 3.32 19.20 7.06
CA GLU A 401 2.46 20.35 7.40
C GLU A 401 2.33 20.51 8.93
N CYS A 402 3.46 20.72 9.60
CA CYS A 402 3.53 21.02 11.04
C CYS A 402 4.76 21.87 11.35
N ASN A 403 4.81 22.45 12.56
CA ASN A 403 5.98 23.21 13.00
C ASN A 403 7.19 22.28 13.17
N ASP A 404 8.34 22.67 12.64
CA ASP A 404 9.61 21.93 12.69
C ASP A 404 9.48 20.47 12.22
N PRO A 405 9.07 20.20 10.96
CA PRO A 405 8.69 18.86 10.50
C PRO A 405 9.86 17.86 10.50
N ARG A 406 11.09 18.37 10.42
CA ARG A 406 12.31 17.56 10.48
C ARG A 406 12.67 17.11 11.89
N VAL A 407 12.18 17.79 12.92
CA VAL A 407 12.46 17.46 14.32
C VAL A 407 11.48 16.39 14.78
N PHE A 408 12.00 15.24 15.22
CA PHE A 408 11.22 14.25 15.94
C PHE A 408 10.83 14.83 17.31
N ARG A 409 9.54 15.17 17.47
CA ARG A 409 8.99 15.84 18.67
C ARG A 409 7.62 15.23 19.03
N PRO A 410 7.56 14.15 19.84
CA PRO A 410 6.30 13.56 20.28
C PRO A 410 5.34 14.55 20.94
N GLU A 411 5.85 15.56 21.65
CA GLU A 411 5.07 16.56 22.41
C GLU A 411 4.04 17.29 21.55
N ARG A 412 4.20 17.35 20.22
CA ARG A 412 3.22 17.94 19.30
C ARG A 412 1.88 17.23 19.29
N TRP A 413 1.86 15.99 19.76
CA TRP A 413 0.69 15.11 19.76
C TRP A 413 0.01 15.01 21.12
N LEU A 414 0.48 15.76 22.13
CA LEU A 414 -0.15 15.86 23.44
C LEU A 414 -1.34 16.85 23.38
N ASP A 415 -2.33 16.49 22.57
CA ASP A 415 -3.48 17.31 22.17
C ASP A 415 -4.82 16.81 22.73
N GLY A 416 -4.80 15.82 23.64
CA GLY A 416 -5.99 15.16 24.18
C GLY A 416 -6.54 14.02 23.31
N HIS A 417 -5.90 13.71 22.18
CA HIS A 417 -6.24 12.60 21.29
C HIS A 417 -5.06 11.61 21.12
N GLU A 418 -4.27 11.42 22.16
CA GLU A 418 -3.05 10.59 22.13
C GLU A 418 -3.39 9.12 21.89
N THR A 419 -4.42 8.61 22.59
CA THR A 419 -4.82 7.19 22.56
C THR A 419 -5.42 6.75 21.23
N ASP A 420 -5.92 7.69 20.42
CA ASP A 420 -6.20 7.46 18.99
C ASP A 420 -4.96 7.86 18.18
N ILE A 421 -3.99 6.94 18.12
CA ILE A 421 -2.76 7.10 17.34
C ILE A 421 -3.06 7.42 15.86
N ALA A 422 -4.21 7.03 15.31
CA ALA A 422 -4.58 7.40 13.94
C ALA A 422 -5.10 8.84 13.81
N HIS A 423 -5.53 9.47 14.91
CA HIS A 423 -6.07 10.83 14.90
C HIS A 423 -5.04 11.84 14.40
N GLY A 424 -5.45 12.70 13.47
CA GLY A 424 -4.58 13.71 12.86
C GLY A 424 -3.52 13.16 11.90
N LEU A 425 -3.50 11.84 11.64
CA LEU A 425 -2.55 11.22 10.72
C LEU A 425 -3.24 10.68 9.47
N TRP A 426 -2.62 10.93 8.32
CA TRP A 426 -3.03 10.37 7.03
C TRP A 426 -2.28 9.07 6.67
N GLN A 427 -1.48 8.52 7.58
CA GLN A 427 -0.70 7.30 7.38
C GLN A 427 -1.55 6.04 7.26
N PHE A 428 -2.76 6.07 7.82
CA PHE A 428 -3.76 5.04 7.60
C PHE A 428 -4.71 5.38 6.42
N GLY A 429 -4.44 6.45 5.67
CA GLY A 429 -5.37 7.02 4.69
C GLY A 429 -6.57 7.67 5.35
N GLY A 430 -7.70 7.73 4.66
CA GLY A 430 -8.95 8.26 5.22
C GLY A 430 -10.19 7.97 4.38
N GLY A 431 -11.33 8.50 4.84
CA GLY A 431 -12.64 8.27 4.24
C GLY A 431 -13.02 6.78 4.25
N GLY A 432 -13.85 6.36 3.29
CA GLY A 432 -14.31 4.96 3.19
C GLY A 432 -13.16 3.96 3.01
N ARG A 433 -12.01 4.39 2.46
CA ARG A 433 -10.86 3.53 2.16
C ARG A 433 -9.76 3.56 3.24
N ILE A 434 -10.01 4.15 4.41
CA ILE A 434 -9.07 4.11 5.56
C ILE A 434 -8.60 2.67 5.82
N CYS A 435 -7.35 2.46 6.23
CA CYS A 435 -6.78 1.14 6.51
C CYS A 435 -7.73 0.30 7.37
N VAL A 436 -8.01 -0.96 6.97
CA VAL A 436 -8.93 -1.83 7.72
C VAL A 436 -8.33 -2.27 9.06
N GLY A 437 -7.01 -2.42 9.11
CA GLY A 437 -6.27 -2.89 10.28
C GLY A 437 -5.77 -1.78 11.20
N TYR A 438 -6.20 -0.52 11.02
CA TYR A 438 -5.64 0.61 11.78
C TYR A 438 -5.76 0.41 13.30
N ARG A 439 -6.89 -0.07 13.81
CA ARG A 439 -7.08 -0.35 15.26
C ARG A 439 -6.13 -1.44 15.79
N LEU A 440 -5.89 -2.49 14.99
CA LEU A 440 -4.92 -3.52 15.34
C LEU A 440 -3.50 -2.93 15.36
N ALA A 441 -3.14 -2.15 14.34
CA ALA A 441 -1.83 -1.52 14.20
C ALA A 441 -1.52 -0.56 15.35
N GLN A 442 -2.46 0.31 15.74
CA GLN A 442 -2.28 1.25 16.86
C GLN A 442 -1.88 0.54 18.16
N ARG A 443 -2.56 -0.57 18.47
CA ARG A 443 -2.23 -1.39 19.66
C ARG A 443 -0.88 -2.08 19.53
N SER A 444 -0.55 -2.60 18.34
CA SER A 444 0.78 -3.16 18.06
C SER A 444 1.88 -2.11 18.26
N LEU A 445 1.69 -0.88 17.77
CA LEU A 445 2.68 0.18 17.94
C LEU A 445 2.82 0.55 19.41
N PHE A 446 1.71 0.80 20.09
CA PHE A 446 1.71 1.15 21.50
C PHE A 446 2.45 0.09 22.35
N ILE A 447 2.06 -1.19 22.29
CA ILE A 447 2.62 -2.21 23.18
C ILE A 447 4.11 -2.43 22.96
N ASN A 448 4.56 -2.39 21.70
CA ASN A 448 5.97 -2.59 21.39
C ASN A 448 6.81 -1.35 21.70
N ILE A 449 6.31 -0.14 21.43
CA ILE A 449 7.01 1.08 21.80
C ILE A 449 7.15 1.17 23.32
N ALA A 450 6.08 0.91 24.08
CA ALA A 450 6.11 0.94 25.54
C ALA A 450 7.20 0.00 26.11
N ARG A 451 7.21 -1.26 25.65
CA ARG A 451 8.15 -2.28 26.15
C ARG A 451 9.58 -2.08 25.66
N LEU A 452 9.77 -1.66 24.41
CA LEU A 452 11.10 -1.34 23.88
C LEU A 452 11.67 -0.10 24.56
N ALA A 453 10.85 0.95 24.78
CA ALA A 453 11.26 2.12 25.54
C ALA A 453 11.67 1.76 26.97
N GLN A 454 10.93 0.87 27.65
CA GLN A 454 11.27 0.43 29.00
C GLN A 454 12.62 -0.29 29.08
N CYS A 455 12.91 -1.20 28.15
CA CYS A 455 14.00 -2.17 28.33
C CYS A 455 15.20 -2.00 27.38
N VAL A 456 15.13 -1.15 26.35
CA VAL A 456 16.15 -1.08 25.29
C VAL A 456 16.75 0.32 25.17
N ASP A 457 18.08 0.39 25.25
CA ASP A 457 18.87 1.56 24.87
C ASP A 457 19.41 1.39 23.44
N TYR A 458 18.97 2.26 22.53
CA TYR A 458 19.48 2.28 21.16
C TYR A 458 20.78 3.08 21.10
N ARG A 459 21.84 2.47 20.54
CA ARG A 459 23.15 3.11 20.35
C ARG A 459 23.67 2.86 18.94
N PRO A 460 24.30 3.85 18.28
CA PRO A 460 24.94 3.64 16.98
C PRO A 460 26.04 2.59 17.08
N THR A 461 26.11 1.69 16.10
CA THR A 461 27.31 0.84 15.94
C THR A 461 28.45 1.72 15.47
N MET A 462 29.54 1.76 16.24
CA MET A 462 30.77 2.44 15.83
C MET A 462 31.32 1.72 14.59
N SER A 463 31.58 2.46 13.50
CA SER A 463 32.34 1.90 12.37
C SER A 463 33.77 1.59 12.81
N SER A 464 34.48 0.75 12.04
CA SER A 464 35.92 0.48 12.22
C SER A 464 36.81 1.73 12.17
N LEU A 465 36.25 2.87 11.74
CA LEU A 465 36.90 4.18 11.66
C LEU A 465 36.47 5.14 12.80
N GLY A 466 35.79 4.64 13.83
CA GLY A 466 35.39 5.44 15.00
C GLY A 466 34.32 6.51 14.73
N ARG A 467 33.66 6.47 13.56
CA ARG A 467 32.53 7.36 13.21
C ARG A 467 31.20 6.60 13.33
N PRO A 468 30.12 7.25 13.80
CA PRO A 468 28.79 6.67 13.70
C PRO A 468 28.44 6.43 12.22
N SER A 469 28.06 5.20 11.86
CA SER A 469 27.62 4.89 10.49
C SER A 469 26.31 5.63 10.21
N SER A 470 26.38 6.70 9.40
CA SER A 470 25.26 7.55 9.00
C SER A 470 24.35 6.94 7.92
N ALA A 471 24.45 5.64 7.65
CA ALA A 471 23.68 4.96 6.62
C ALA A 471 22.33 4.45 7.16
N VAL A 472 21.41 5.37 7.43
CA VAL A 472 19.98 5.06 7.46
C VAL A 472 19.44 5.34 6.06
N LEU A 473 19.57 4.37 5.16
CA LEU A 473 19.08 4.49 3.80
C LEU A 473 17.55 4.29 3.82
N ILE A 474 16.81 5.40 3.89
CA ILE A 474 15.36 5.41 3.72
C ILE A 474 15.07 5.32 2.23
N GLY A 475 14.68 4.13 1.79
CA GLY A 475 14.09 3.92 0.48
C GLY A 475 13.35 2.59 0.48
N PHE A 476 12.12 2.59 -0.02
CA PHE A 476 11.59 1.38 -0.64
C PHE A 476 12.58 0.98 -1.72
N SER A 477 13.46 0.03 -1.40
CA SER A 477 14.25 -0.65 -2.41
C SER A 477 13.28 -1.55 -3.17
N VAL A 478 12.62 -0.96 -4.18
CA VAL A 478 12.28 -1.74 -5.36
C VAL A 478 13.63 -2.24 -5.86
N ALA A 479 13.88 -3.52 -5.59
CA ALA A 479 15.08 -4.27 -5.94
C ALA A 479 15.91 -3.57 -7.03
N ARG A 480 17.00 -2.92 -6.63
CA ARG A 480 18.10 -2.73 -7.57
C ARG A 480 18.75 -4.11 -7.72
N ASN A 481 18.60 -4.65 -8.93
CA ASN A 481 19.23 -5.86 -9.39
C ASN A 481 20.69 -5.96 -8.93
N ASN A 482 21.07 -7.21 -8.65
CA ASN A 482 22.41 -7.76 -8.68
C ASN A 482 23.46 -7.04 -7.84
N GLU A 483 23.74 -7.61 -6.66
CA GLU A 483 25.06 -8.19 -6.41
C GLU A 483 24.97 -9.14 -5.21
N VAL A 484 25.18 -10.43 -5.51
CA VAL A 484 25.57 -11.44 -4.52
C VAL A 484 26.98 -11.03 -4.09
N VAL A 485 27.17 -10.71 -2.83
CA VAL A 485 28.50 -10.71 -2.22
C VAL A 485 28.47 -11.68 -1.06
N ASN A 486 29.37 -12.65 -1.17
CA ASN A 486 29.50 -13.92 -0.45
C ASN A 486 29.27 -13.90 1.06
#